data_AF-A0A7C1FEB8-F1
#
_entry.id   AF-A0A7C1FEB8-F1
#
_cell.length_a   1.000
_cell.length_b   1.000
_cell.length_c   1.000
_cell.angle_alpha   90.00
_cell.angle_beta   90.00
_cell.angle_gamma   90.00
#
_symmetry.space_group_name_H-M   'P 1'
#
loop_
_entity.id
_entity.type
_entity.pdbx_description
1 polymer ?
#
loop_
_entity_poly.entity_id
_entity_poly.type
_entity_poly.pdbx_seq_one_letter_code
_entity_poly.pdbx_strand_id
1 'polypeptide(L)'
;LKYELSQLKLVAIIVGGNEDRAMVEDSEGKGYIIRIGDYIGNRFGRVKAIRKDGVIIEEVYKDIVGRIRTKEIILYLHPQEKGEKKP
;
A
#
# COMPACT_ATOMS: atom_id res chain seq x y z
N LEU A 1 7.53 3.54 -9.16
CA LEU A 1 6.78 4.71 -8.63
C LEU A 1 7.73 5.55 -7.80
N LYS A 2 7.77 6.88 -7.96
CA LYS A 2 8.68 7.75 -7.19
C LYS A 2 8.11 8.21 -5.84
N TYR A 3 6.85 7.86 -5.53
CA TYR A 3 6.11 8.34 -4.37
C TYR A 3 6.31 7.45 -3.15
N GLU A 4 6.23 8.02 -1.94
CA GLU A 4 6.09 7.23 -0.73
C GLU A 4 4.69 6.60 -0.66
N LEU A 5 4.56 5.45 0.00
CA LEU A 5 3.24 4.81 0.17
C LEU A 5 2.24 5.71 0.92
N SER A 6 2.72 6.63 1.76
CA SER A 6 1.92 7.63 2.47
C SER A 6 1.24 8.65 1.54
N GLN A 7 1.75 8.82 0.33
CA GLN A 7 1.21 9.72 -0.69
C GLN A 7 0.22 9.03 -1.62
N LEU A 8 0.11 7.70 -1.51
CA LEU A 8 -0.82 6.90 -2.31
C LEU A 8 -2.11 6.70 -1.51
N LYS A 9 -3.25 6.90 -2.18
CA LYS A 9 -4.57 6.61 -1.64
C LYS A 9 -5.11 5.36 -2.31
N LEU A 10 -5.58 4.38 -1.53
CA LEU A 10 -6.36 3.28 -2.07
C LEU A 10 -7.77 3.78 -2.36
N VAL A 11 -8.17 3.79 -3.63
CA VAL A 11 -9.45 4.38 -4.07
C VAL A 11 -10.46 3.35 -4.54
N ALA A 12 -10.01 2.15 -4.91
CA ALA A 12 -10.92 1.05 -5.24
C ALA A 12 -10.29 -0.33 -4.98
N ILE A 13 -11.14 -1.28 -4.66
CA ILE A 13 -10.85 -2.71 -4.66
C ILE A 13 -11.75 -3.34 -5.71
N ILE A 14 -11.13 -4.05 -6.66
CA ILE A 14 -11.81 -4.67 -7.79
C ILE A 14 -11.83 -6.17 -7.52
N VAL A 15 -13.01 -6.66 -7.14
CA VAL A 15 -13.24 -8.08 -6.82
C VAL A 15 -13.93 -8.74 -8.01
N GLY A 16 -13.42 -9.89 -8.44
CA GLY A 16 -13.98 -10.70 -9.53
C GLY A 16 -13.12 -10.73 -10.80
N GLY A 17 -13.41 -11.70 -11.69
CA GLY A 17 -12.57 -12.04 -12.84
C GLY A 17 -11.59 -13.18 -12.53
N ASN A 18 -10.37 -13.11 -13.06
CA ASN A 18 -9.33 -14.13 -12.85
C ASN A 18 -8.46 -13.88 -11.60
N GLU A 19 -8.40 -12.64 -11.10
CA GLU A 19 -7.59 -12.26 -9.94
C GLU A 19 -8.13 -10.97 -9.29
N ASP A 20 -7.95 -10.84 -7.98
CA ASP A 20 -8.28 -9.60 -7.26
C ASP A 20 -7.28 -8.49 -7.59
N ARG A 21 -7.78 -7.25 -7.73
CA ARG A 21 -6.97 -6.07 -8.03
C ARG A 21 -7.34 -4.90 -7.14
N ALA A 22 -6.46 -3.92 -7.07
CA ALA A 22 -6.70 -2.66 -6.37
C ALA A 22 -6.28 -1.47 -7.23
N MET A 23 -6.88 -0.32 -6.99
CA MET A 23 -6.52 0.93 -7.64
C MET A 23 -6.03 1.92 -6.60
N VAL A 24 -4.82 2.44 -6.80
CA VAL A 24 -4.24 3.51 -5.99
C VAL A 24 -4.15 4.79 -6.80
N GLU A 25 -4.28 5.92 -6.14
CA GLU A 25 -4.13 7.25 -6.74
C GLU A 25 -2.96 7.97 -6.05
N ASP A 26 -2.12 8.67 -6.82
CA ASP A 26 -1.10 9.55 -6.26
C ASP A 26 -1.65 10.94 -5.90
N SER A 27 -0.80 11.81 -5.34
CA SER A 27 -1.18 13.16 -4.95
C SER A 27 -1.60 14.07 -6.11
N GLU A 28 -1.28 13.69 -7.36
CA GLU A 28 -1.61 14.43 -8.58
C GLU A 28 -2.92 13.91 -9.22
N GLY A 29 -3.59 12.94 -8.59
CA GLY A 29 -4.83 12.35 -9.09
C GLY A 29 -4.62 11.25 -10.12
N LYS A 30 -3.38 10.79 -10.33
CA LYS A 30 -3.11 9.74 -11.31
C LYS A 30 -3.32 8.36 -10.70
N GLY A 31 -4.18 7.57 -11.35
CA GLY A 31 -4.54 6.22 -10.93
C GLY A 31 -3.61 5.13 -11.46
N TYR A 32 -3.35 4.12 -10.64
CA TYR A 32 -2.55 2.93 -10.97
C TYR A 32 -3.28 1.68 -10.47
N ILE A 33 -3.36 0.65 -11.32
CA ILE A 33 -3.87 -0.67 -10.94
C ILE A 33 -2.72 -1.51 -10.44
N ILE A 34 -2.91 -2.18 -9.30
CA ILE A 34 -1.95 -3.10 -8.68
C ILE A 34 -2.57 -4.47 -8.44
N ARG A 35 -1.71 -5.49 -8.44
CA ARG A 35 -2.02 -6.91 -8.22
C ARG A 35 -1.09 -7.49 -7.16
N ILE A 36 -1.44 -8.67 -6.63
CA ILE A 36 -0.55 -9.41 -5.75
C ILE A 36 0.78 -9.68 -6.47
N GLY A 37 1.89 -9.31 -5.83
CA GLY A 37 3.24 -9.44 -6.37
C GLY A 37 3.82 -8.17 -6.99
N ASP A 38 2.99 -7.18 -7.34
CA ASP A 38 3.47 -5.91 -7.90
C ASP A 38 4.31 -5.12 -6.89
N TYR A 39 5.23 -4.31 -7.42
CA TYR A 39 6.02 -3.36 -6.65
C TYR A 39 5.39 -1.96 -6.66
N ILE A 40 5.30 -1.35 -5.50
CA ILE A 40 4.65 -0.06 -5.25
C ILE A 40 5.50 0.80 -4.31
N GLY A 41 5.40 2.12 -4.48
CA GLY A 41 6.17 3.10 -3.72
C GLY A 41 7.66 3.17 -4.11
N ASN A 42 8.39 4.08 -3.46
CA ASN A 42 9.81 4.35 -3.68
C ASN A 42 10.76 3.39 -2.93
N ARG A 43 10.22 2.56 -2.02
CA ARG A 43 10.96 1.55 -1.25
C ARG A 43 10.74 0.13 -1.76
N PHE A 44 10.25 -0.02 -2.99
CA PHE A 44 9.95 -1.33 -3.60
C PHE A 44 9.07 -2.20 -2.70
N GLY A 45 8.03 -1.59 -2.11
CA GLY A 45 7.03 -2.32 -1.35
C GLY A 45 6.35 -3.34 -2.26
N ARG A 46 6.20 -4.58 -1.81
CA ARG A 46 5.57 -5.66 -2.58
C ARG A 46 4.14 -5.87 -2.11
N VAL A 47 3.17 -5.91 -3.02
CA VAL A 47 1.78 -6.22 -2.69
C VAL A 47 1.68 -7.68 -2.27
N LYS A 48 1.37 -7.94 -0.98
CA LYS A 48 1.23 -9.29 -0.42
C LYS A 48 -0.20 -9.80 -0.49
N ALA A 49 -1.17 -8.92 -0.28
CA ALA A 49 -2.58 -9.29 -0.28
C ALA A 49 -3.46 -8.10 -0.66
N ILE A 50 -4.55 -8.39 -1.34
CA ILE A 50 -5.65 -7.45 -1.61
C ILE A 50 -6.86 -8.04 -0.88
N ARG A 51 -7.43 -7.27 0.04
CA ARG A 51 -8.61 -7.63 0.85
C ARG A 51 -9.76 -6.71 0.48
N LYS A 52 -10.94 -6.94 1.07
CA LYS A 52 -12.15 -6.12 0.82
C LYS A 52 -12.07 -4.70 1.42
N ASP A 53 -11.18 -4.49 2.38
CA ASP A 53 -11.03 -3.27 3.16
C ASP A 53 -9.66 -2.59 2.98
N GLY A 54 -8.69 -3.28 2.37
CA GLY A 54 -7.36 -2.72 2.18
C GLY A 54 -6.39 -3.60 1.40
N VAL A 55 -5.19 -3.07 1.21
CA VAL A 55 -4.05 -3.74 0.56
C VAL A 55 -2.89 -3.83 1.56
N ILE A 56 -2.31 -5.03 1.68
CA ILE A 56 -1.13 -5.28 2.51
C ILE A 56 0.11 -5.20 1.62
N ILE A 57 1.04 -4.33 2.02
CA ILE A 57 2.30 -4.06 1.32
C ILE A 57 3.45 -4.39 2.26
N GLU A 58 4.44 -5.11 1.74
CA GLU A 58 5.65 -5.50 2.45
C GLU A 58 6.85 -4.72 1.94
N GLU A 59 7.46 -3.90 2.79
CA GLU A 59 8.72 -3.21 2.50
C GLU A 59 9.89 -3.89 3.21
N VAL A 60 10.99 -4.10 2.49
CA VAL A 60 12.25 -4.58 3.06
C VAL A 60 13.15 -3.39 3.33
N TYR A 61 13.72 -3.31 4.53
CA TYR A 61 14.62 -2.24 4.93
C TYR A 61 15.79 -2.80 5.76
N LYS A 62 16.89 -2.03 5.80
CA LYS A 62 18.05 -2.34 6.63
C LYS A 62 17.95 -1.53 7.93
N ASP A 63 18.03 -2.20 9.08
CA ASP A 63 18.03 -1.51 10.38
C ASP A 63 19.39 -0.87 10.70
N ILE A 64 19.47 -0.13 11.82
CA ILE A 64 20.68 0.62 12.21
C ILE A 64 21.93 -0.26 12.43
N VAL A 65 21.74 -1.55 12.71
CA VAL A 65 22.83 -2.54 12.89
C VAL A 65 23.08 -3.36 11.63
N GLY A 66 22.41 -3.01 10.53
CA GLY A 66 22.63 -3.60 9.22
C GLY A 66 21.85 -4.87 8.92
N ARG A 67 20.88 -5.26 9.76
CA ARG A 67 20.06 -6.46 9.53
C ARG A 67 18.92 -6.13 8.57
N ILE A 68 18.63 -7.08 7.68
CA ILE A 68 17.46 -7.01 6.81
C ILE A 68 16.22 -7.26 7.66
N ARG A 69 15.27 -6.33 7.59
CA ARG A 69 13.98 -6.36 8.28
C ARG A 69 12.87 -6.12 7.28
N THR A 70 11.68 -6.52 7.68
CA THR A 70 10.48 -6.43 6.89
C THR A 70 9.44 -5.63 7.66
N LYS A 71 8.74 -4.72 6.98
CA LYS A 71 7.64 -3.93 7.53
C LYS A 71 6.39 -4.16 6.69
N GLU A 72 5.30 -4.51 7.35
CA GLU A 72 3.98 -4.52 6.72
C GLU A 72 3.30 -3.16 6.88
N ILE A 73 2.69 -2.70 5.79
CA ILE A 73 1.96 -1.44 5.67
C ILE A 73 0.60 -1.77 5.07
N ILE A 74 -0.47 -1.27 5.68
CA ILE A 74 -1.83 -1.48 5.20
C ILE A 74 -2.35 -0.16 4.64
N LEU A 75 -2.71 -0.16 3.35
CA LEU A 75 -3.49 0.92 2.75
C LEU A 75 -4.96 0.54 2.86
N TYR A 76 -5.74 1.32 3.60
CA TYR A 76 -7.18 1.11 3.76
C TYR A 76 -7.97 1.86 2.67
N LEU A 77 -9.04 1.25 2.17
CA LEU A 77 -9.91 1.83 1.14
C LEU A 77 -10.66 3.06 1.66
N HIS A 78 -10.96 3.04 2.96
CA HIS A 78 -11.39 4.21 3.72
C HIS A 78 -10.28 4.48 4.73
N PRO A 79 -9.61 5.64 4.68
CA PRO A 79 -8.72 6.00 5.77
C PRO A 79 -9.56 5.97 7.04
N GLN A 80 -9.25 5.07 7.97
CA GLN A 80 -9.70 5.28 9.33
C GLN A 80 -9.17 6.65 9.71
N GLU A 81 -10.07 7.59 10.03
CA GLU A 81 -9.66 8.83 10.66
C GLU A 81 -8.71 8.42 11.77
N LYS A 82 -7.44 8.82 11.66
CA LYS A 82 -6.49 8.69 12.76
C LYS A 82 -7.19 9.38 13.91
N GLY A 83 -7.79 8.61 14.81
CA GLY A 83 -8.28 9.14 16.07
C GLY A 83 -7.11 9.89 16.66
N GLU A 84 -7.25 11.22 16.75
CA GLU A 84 -6.37 12.03 17.56
C GLU A 84 -6.31 11.32 18.91
N LYS A 85 -5.14 10.77 19.26
CA LYS A 85 -4.83 10.66 20.67
C LYS A 85 -4.65 12.11 21.13
N LYS A 86 -5.76 12.74 21.46
CA LYS A 86 -5.79 14.01 22.17
C LYS A 86 -5.06 13.77 23.51
N PRO A 87 -4.07 14.60 23.86
CA PRO A 87 -3.41 14.51 25.16
C PRO A 87 -4.39 14.74 26.31
#